data_AF-A0A7S3HIX8-F1
#
_entry.id   AF-A0A7S3HIX8-F1
#
_cell.length_a   1.000
_cell.length_b   1.000
_cell.length_c   1.000
_cell.angle_alpha   90.00
_cell.angle_beta   90.00
_cell.angle_gamma   90.00
#
_symmetry.space_group_name_H-M   'P 1'
#
loop_
_entity.id
_entity.type
_entity.pdbx_description
1 polymer ?
#
loop_
_entity_poly.entity_id
_entity_poly.type
_entity_poly.pdbx_seq_one_letter_code
_entity_poly.pdbx_strand_id
1 'polypeptide(L)'
;MCFGVLGGFENRWECLISGPCIHQLSGCLDDAPSKHAVMSRRCARIVREAFPSIEIKPSDSLVSELDVTSGRYTFSLQALPSGNYRIEAATFVATEGFSPFQEAKLVCKWNDKERSELIKSFVPLPIADQLDQGTDLQYLAEIREVKTMFMKWDSYDSNGKHRDLLELQGCFYQAQRILHNSGAYLRQFLVDDKGCVLIACWGMPH
;
A
#
# COMPACT_ATOMS: atom_id res chain seq x y z
N MET A 1 4.81 0.81 12.13
CA MET A 1 3.74 0.79 11.12
C MET A 1 2.44 0.75 11.90
N CYS A 2 1.48 1.60 11.56
CA CYS A 2 0.13 1.56 12.12
C CYS A 2 -0.81 1.12 10.99
N PHE A 3 -1.78 0.27 11.34
CA PHE A 3 -2.82 -0.20 10.45
C PHE A 3 -4.16 0.09 11.12
N GLY A 4 -5.08 0.70 10.38
CA GLY A 4 -6.41 1.04 10.88
C GLY A 4 -7.47 0.69 9.86
N VAL A 5 -8.55 0.07 10.31
CA VAL A 5 -9.78 -0.09 9.53
C VAL A 5 -10.77 0.94 10.02
N LEU A 6 -11.18 1.86 9.15
CA LEU A 6 -11.99 3.01 9.50
C LEU A 6 -13.29 3.05 8.68
N GLY A 7 -14.30 3.74 9.21
CA GLY A 7 -15.57 4.01 8.53
C GLY A 7 -16.74 3.25 9.13
N GLY A 8 -17.53 2.59 8.30
CA GLY A 8 -18.69 1.79 8.70
C GLY A 8 -20.03 2.47 8.41
N PHE A 9 -20.05 3.67 7.85
CA PHE A 9 -21.30 4.23 7.31
C PHE A 9 -21.79 3.33 6.18
N GLU A 10 -23.02 2.81 6.26
CA GLU A 10 -23.57 1.80 5.34
C GLU A 10 -22.69 0.56 5.15
N ASN A 11 -22.01 0.12 6.23
CA ASN A 11 -21.10 -1.02 6.19
C ASN A 11 -19.96 -0.85 5.16
N ARG A 12 -19.48 0.40 4.99
CA ARG A 12 -18.37 0.76 4.08
C ARG A 12 -17.10 1.04 4.85
N TRP A 13 -16.04 0.28 4.59
CA TRP A 13 -14.79 0.34 5.35
C TRP A 13 -13.59 0.66 4.46
N GLU A 14 -12.62 1.39 5.03
CA GLU A 14 -11.35 1.71 4.40
C GLU A 14 -10.19 1.19 5.24
N CYS A 15 -9.16 0.69 4.57
CA CYS A 15 -7.91 0.24 5.19
C CYS A 15 -6.84 1.31 5.06
N LEU A 16 -6.34 1.82 6.17
CA LEU A 16 -5.26 2.79 6.21
C LEU A 16 -3.99 2.17 6.78
N ILE A 17 -2.87 2.49 6.14
CA ILE A 17 -1.53 2.18 6.62
C ILE A 17 -0.80 3.49 6.82
N SER A 18 -0.15 3.65 7.96
CA SER A 18 0.67 4.82 8.24
C SER A 18 1.97 4.48 8.95
N GLY A 19 2.86 5.47 8.98
CA GLY A 19 4.09 5.45 9.73
C GLY A 19 5.31 5.89 8.93
N PRO A 20 6.49 5.84 9.55
CA PRO A 20 7.71 6.35 8.94
C PRO A 20 8.09 5.64 7.64
N CYS A 21 7.66 4.40 7.43
CA CYS A 21 7.94 3.66 6.21
C CYS A 21 7.27 4.26 4.97
N ILE A 22 6.07 4.84 5.09
CA ILE A 22 5.38 5.50 3.95
C ILE A 22 6.18 6.72 3.46
N HIS A 23 6.72 7.51 4.40
CA HIS A 23 7.55 8.67 4.09
C HIS A 23 8.89 8.26 3.48
N GLN A 24 9.48 7.17 3.99
CA GLN A 24 10.70 6.61 3.39
C GLN A 24 10.45 6.10 1.98
N LEU A 25 9.28 5.55 1.69
CA LEU A 25 8.91 5.12 0.34
C LEU A 25 8.83 6.30 -0.62
N SER A 26 8.24 7.43 -0.22
CA SER A 26 8.22 8.65 -1.04
C SER A 26 9.64 9.09 -1.42
N GLY A 27 10.56 9.17 -0.44
CA GLY A 27 11.96 9.49 -0.73
C GLY A 27 12.66 8.46 -1.63
N CYS A 28 12.29 7.18 -1.55
CA CYS A 28 12.79 6.18 -2.51
C CYS A 28 12.24 6.39 -3.92
N LEU A 29 10.98 6.83 -4.06
CA LEU A 29 10.36 7.09 -5.36
C LEU A 29 11.01 8.30 -6.04
N ASP A 30 11.34 9.35 -5.28
CA ASP A 30 12.09 10.50 -5.80
C ASP A 30 13.49 10.10 -6.30
N ASP A 31 14.13 9.15 -5.61
CA ASP A 31 15.45 8.61 -5.94
C ASP A 31 15.43 7.52 -7.04
N ALA A 32 14.25 7.06 -7.47
CA ALA A 32 14.09 5.95 -8.41
C ALA A 32 13.66 6.44 -9.80
N PRO A 33 14.62 6.77 -10.71
CA PRO A 33 14.30 7.03 -12.10
C PRO A 33 13.58 5.86 -12.76
N SER A 34 12.95 6.11 -13.90
CA SER A 34 12.27 5.08 -14.69
C SER A 34 13.12 3.81 -14.83
N LYS A 35 12.49 2.64 -14.56
CA LYS A 35 13.10 1.30 -14.58
C LYS A 35 14.14 1.02 -13.49
N HIS A 36 14.16 1.78 -12.41
CA HIS A 36 15.05 1.54 -11.27
C HIS A 36 14.27 1.14 -10.02
N ALA A 37 14.93 0.42 -9.12
CA ALA A 37 14.43 0.10 -7.80
C ALA A 37 15.35 0.71 -6.74
N VAL A 38 14.76 1.32 -5.72
CA VAL A 38 15.48 1.95 -4.61
C VAL A 38 14.94 1.41 -3.29
N MET A 39 15.87 1.14 -2.39
CA MET A 39 15.65 0.66 -1.04
C MET A 39 15.98 1.77 -0.06
N SER A 40 15.10 1.97 0.94
CA SER A 40 15.35 2.99 1.95
C SER A 40 16.56 2.62 2.81
N ARG A 41 17.26 3.63 3.35
CA ARG A 41 18.40 3.41 4.26
C ARG A 41 18.09 2.43 5.39
N ARG A 42 16.89 2.54 5.98
CA ARG A 42 16.45 1.69 7.09
C ARG A 42 16.19 0.25 6.63
N CYS A 43 15.57 0.08 5.46
CA CYS A 43 15.36 -1.25 4.88
C CYS A 43 16.72 -1.92 4.58
N ALA A 44 17.64 -1.20 3.95
CA ALA A 44 18.99 -1.70 3.68
C ALA A 44 19.69 -2.12 4.98
N ARG A 45 19.60 -1.32 6.05
CA ARG A 45 20.16 -1.69 7.36
C ARG A 45 19.54 -2.96 7.93
N ILE A 46 18.21 -3.12 7.88
CA ILE A 46 17.52 -4.33 8.35
C ILE A 46 18.01 -5.56 7.57
N VAL A 47 18.12 -5.44 6.24
CA VAL A 47 18.68 -6.51 5.41
C VAL A 47 20.12 -6.83 5.81
N ARG A 48 20.95 -5.82 6.12
CA ARG A 48 22.33 -6.04 6.59
C ARG A 48 22.41 -6.70 7.96
N GLU A 49 21.57 -6.26 8.90
CA GLU A 49 21.54 -6.81 10.27
C GLU A 49 21.01 -8.25 10.28
N ALA A 50 20.04 -8.55 9.42
CA ALA A 50 19.52 -9.90 9.28
C ALA A 50 20.54 -10.85 8.67
N PHE A 51 21.48 -10.35 7.85
CA PHE A 51 22.39 -11.16 7.04
C PHE A 51 23.81 -10.58 7.04
N PRO A 52 24.67 -10.97 8.01
CA PRO A 52 25.98 -10.33 8.23
C PRO A 52 27.06 -10.65 7.16
N SER A 53 26.80 -11.52 6.19
CA SER A 53 27.72 -11.98 5.12
C SER A 53 27.99 -10.92 4.02
N ILE A 54 28.14 -9.65 4.39
CA ILE A 54 28.10 -8.54 3.46
C ILE A 54 29.50 -8.00 3.22
N GLU A 55 29.97 -8.14 1.99
CA GLU A 55 31.21 -7.52 1.54
C GLU A 55 30.93 -6.12 0.99
N ILE A 56 31.47 -5.11 1.67
CA ILE A 56 31.50 -3.74 1.18
C ILE A 56 32.62 -3.65 0.16
N LYS A 57 32.29 -3.49 -1.13
CA LYS A 57 33.31 -3.20 -2.14
C LYS A 57 33.71 -1.72 -2.05
N PRO A 58 34.96 -1.36 -2.40
CA PRO A 58 35.49 0.01 -2.26
C PRO A 58 34.81 1.09 -3.13
N SER A 59 33.79 0.76 -3.93
CA SER A 59 33.12 1.64 -4.89
C SER A 59 31.75 2.19 -4.43
N ASP A 60 31.45 2.23 -3.13
CA ASP A 60 30.11 2.48 -2.58
C ASP A 60 29.03 1.46 -3.04
N SER A 61 29.49 0.36 -3.63
CA SER A 61 28.67 -0.78 -4.04
C SER A 61 28.76 -1.88 -2.98
N LEU A 62 27.60 -2.35 -2.53
CA LEU A 62 27.46 -3.39 -1.53
C LEU A 62 26.92 -4.63 -2.22
N VAL A 63 27.71 -5.71 -2.22
CA VAL A 63 27.26 -7.01 -2.73
C VAL A 63 27.00 -7.92 -1.55
N SER A 64 25.91 -8.67 -1.60
CA SER A 64 25.52 -9.54 -0.50
C SER A 64 24.90 -10.81 -1.04
N GLU A 65 25.24 -11.92 -0.39
CA GLU A 65 24.66 -13.22 -0.65
C GLU A 65 23.85 -13.66 0.57
N LEU A 66 22.70 -14.26 0.30
CA LEU A 66 21.73 -14.67 1.30
C LEU A 66 21.26 -16.09 0.99
N ASP A 67 21.65 -17.04 1.81
CA ASP A 67 21.07 -18.38 1.80
C ASP A 67 19.84 -18.41 2.74
N VAL A 68 18.66 -18.60 2.15
CA VAL A 68 17.42 -18.90 2.89
C VAL A 68 16.92 -20.30 2.53
N THR A 69 15.95 -20.81 3.27
CA THR A 69 15.36 -22.14 3.05
C THR A 69 14.84 -22.34 1.62
N SER A 70 14.39 -21.26 0.97
CA SER A 70 13.90 -21.27 -0.41
C SER A 70 14.99 -21.24 -1.48
N GLY A 71 16.23 -20.90 -1.13
CA GLY A 71 17.34 -20.76 -2.07
C GLY A 71 18.30 -19.63 -1.71
N ARG A 72 19.18 -19.30 -2.65
CA ARG A 72 20.19 -18.25 -2.52
C ARG A 72 19.78 -16.98 -3.23
N TYR A 73 19.70 -15.87 -2.53
CA TYR A 73 19.57 -14.53 -3.11
C TYR A 73 20.93 -13.86 -3.19
N THR A 74 21.22 -13.18 -4.29
CA THR A 74 22.36 -12.25 -4.35
C THR A 74 21.87 -10.89 -4.80
N PHE A 75 22.37 -9.82 -4.18
CA PHE A 75 21.98 -8.46 -4.56
C PHE A 75 23.16 -7.50 -4.51
N SER A 76 23.13 -6.50 -5.40
CA SER A 76 24.07 -5.38 -5.46
C SER A 76 23.34 -4.08 -5.18
N LEU A 77 23.83 -3.30 -4.22
CA LEU A 77 23.28 -2.00 -3.84
C LEU A 77 24.30 -0.90 -4.08
N GLN A 78 23.86 0.24 -4.62
CA GLN A 78 24.68 1.45 -4.76
C GLN A 78 24.15 2.53 -3.80
N ALA A 79 25.02 3.11 -2.97
CA ALA A 79 24.63 4.23 -2.12
C ALA A 79 24.27 5.48 -2.96
N LEU A 80 23.19 6.16 -2.60
CA LEU A 80 22.75 7.40 -3.22
C LEU A 80 23.08 8.61 -2.33
N PRO A 81 23.13 9.85 -2.88
CA PRO A 81 23.37 11.07 -2.09
C PRO A 81 22.34 11.33 -0.98
N SER A 82 21.10 10.89 -1.17
CA SER A 82 20.05 10.88 -0.13
C SER A 82 20.36 9.92 1.04
N GLY A 83 21.32 9.02 0.83
CA GLY A 83 21.68 7.89 1.67
C GLY A 83 20.68 6.74 1.64
N ASN A 84 19.76 6.72 0.67
CA ASN A 84 19.09 5.51 0.22
C ASN A 84 20.03 4.65 -0.63
N TYR A 85 19.56 3.48 -1.05
CA TYR A 85 20.35 2.53 -1.83
C TYR A 85 19.61 2.11 -3.08
N ARG A 86 20.21 2.35 -4.25
CA ARG A 86 19.70 1.82 -5.51
C ARG A 86 20.03 0.33 -5.60
N ILE A 87 19.05 -0.47 -6.00
CA ILE A 87 19.24 -1.90 -6.29
C ILE A 87 19.73 -2.01 -7.74
N GLU A 88 20.99 -2.39 -7.92
CA GLU A 88 21.58 -2.56 -9.25
C GLU A 88 21.26 -3.94 -9.83
N ALA A 89 21.27 -4.95 -8.98
CA ALA A 89 20.95 -6.32 -9.34
C ALA A 89 20.35 -7.04 -8.13
N ALA A 90 19.39 -7.93 -8.39
CA ALA A 90 18.89 -8.90 -7.43
C ALA A 90 18.62 -10.20 -8.20
N THR A 91 19.30 -11.28 -7.83
CA THR A 91 19.12 -12.61 -8.40
C THR A 91 18.72 -13.58 -7.31
N PHE A 92 17.97 -14.60 -7.70
CA PHE A 92 17.54 -15.67 -6.83
C PHE A 92 17.82 -17.01 -7.52
N VAL A 93 18.47 -17.91 -6.79
CA VAL A 93 18.75 -19.29 -7.19
C VAL A 93 17.97 -20.19 -6.24
N ALA A 94 16.85 -20.73 -6.72
CA ALA A 94 16.00 -21.60 -5.92
C ALA A 94 16.74 -22.90 -5.55
N THR A 95 16.47 -23.42 -4.35
CA THR A 95 16.77 -24.83 -4.04
C THR A 95 15.81 -25.74 -4.81
N GLU A 96 16.30 -26.92 -5.24
CA GLU A 96 15.48 -27.89 -5.97
C GLU A 96 14.17 -28.19 -5.21
N GLY A 97 13.02 -28.02 -5.89
CA GLY A 97 11.69 -28.27 -5.33
C GLY A 97 10.99 -27.07 -4.68
N PHE A 98 11.63 -25.90 -4.57
CA PHE A 98 10.96 -24.68 -4.12
C PHE A 98 10.22 -23.98 -5.28
N SER A 99 8.91 -23.77 -5.13
CA SER A 99 8.14 -22.89 -6.02
C SER A 99 7.78 -21.60 -5.25
N PRO A 100 8.30 -20.42 -5.66
CA PRO A 100 8.00 -19.13 -5.02
C PRO A 100 6.52 -18.73 -5.11
N PHE A 101 5.73 -19.45 -5.92
CA PHE A 101 4.30 -19.24 -6.10
C PHE A 101 3.46 -20.39 -5.54
N GLN A 102 3.97 -21.14 -4.55
CA GLN A 102 3.05 -21.90 -3.71
C GLN A 102 2.16 -20.89 -3.00
N GLU A 103 0.97 -20.66 -3.57
CA GLU A 103 -0.10 -19.90 -2.93
C GLU A 103 -0.14 -20.35 -1.48
N ALA A 104 0.13 -19.42 -0.57
CA ALA A 104 -0.27 -19.62 0.80
C ALA A 104 -1.79 -19.82 0.73
N LYS A 105 -2.23 -21.08 0.77
CA LYS A 105 -3.61 -21.44 1.07
C LYS A 105 -3.83 -20.89 2.47
N LEU A 106 -4.22 -19.62 2.54
CA LEU A 106 -4.76 -19.01 3.73
C LEU A 106 -5.97 -19.88 4.06
N VAL A 107 -5.81 -20.74 5.06
CA VAL A 107 -6.88 -21.57 5.61
C VAL A 107 -7.77 -20.63 6.41
N CYS A 108 -8.53 -19.81 5.69
CA CYS A 108 -9.60 -19.01 6.27
C CYS A 108 -10.80 -19.96 6.46
N LYS A 109 -11.32 -20.06 7.69
CA LYS A 109 -12.51 -20.88 7.99
C LYS A 109 -13.84 -20.26 7.50
N TRP A 110 -13.78 -19.23 6.65
CA TRP A 110 -14.98 -18.55 6.17
C TRP A 110 -15.57 -19.30 4.98
N ASN A 111 -16.90 -19.39 4.96
CA ASN A 111 -17.56 -19.84 3.75
C ASN A 111 -17.53 -18.73 2.69
N ASP A 112 -17.74 -19.10 1.42
CA ASP A 112 -17.61 -18.17 0.29
C ASP A 112 -18.56 -16.97 0.40
N LYS A 113 -19.73 -17.16 1.03
CA LYS A 113 -20.72 -16.10 1.25
C LYS A 113 -20.22 -15.06 2.25
N GLU A 114 -19.72 -15.49 3.41
CA GLU A 114 -19.15 -14.60 4.42
C GLU A 114 -17.96 -13.81 3.87
N ARG A 115 -17.11 -14.47 3.09
CA ARG A 115 -15.96 -13.83 2.45
C ARG A 115 -16.41 -12.78 1.42
N SER A 116 -17.42 -13.09 0.61
CA SER A 116 -17.97 -12.17 -0.38
C SER A 116 -18.57 -10.92 0.28
N GLU A 117 -19.42 -11.10 1.30
CA GLU A 117 -20.02 -9.99 2.05
C GLU A 117 -18.96 -9.08 2.69
N LEU A 118 -17.89 -9.67 3.24
CA LEU A 118 -16.80 -8.87 3.79
C LEU A 118 -16.07 -8.08 2.70
N ILE A 119 -15.71 -8.72 1.58
CA ILE A 119 -14.98 -8.03 0.48
C ILE A 119 -15.81 -6.87 -0.06
N LYS A 120 -17.12 -7.05 -0.24
CA LYS A 120 -18.04 -6.00 -0.69
C LYS A 120 -17.98 -4.76 0.20
N SER A 121 -17.77 -4.94 1.49
CA SER A 121 -17.68 -3.83 2.46
C SER A 121 -16.45 -2.92 2.23
N PHE A 122 -15.43 -3.40 1.51
CA PHE A 122 -14.19 -2.66 1.20
C PHE A 122 -14.07 -2.20 -0.26
N VAL A 123 -15.00 -2.59 -1.14
CA VAL A 123 -14.94 -2.23 -2.58
C VAL A 123 -16.14 -1.40 -2.97
N PRO A 124 -15.99 -0.31 -3.73
CA PRO A 124 -17.06 0.57 -4.22
C PRO A 124 -18.40 -0.12 -4.54
N LEU A 125 -19.54 0.54 -4.29
CA LEU A 125 -20.87 -0.03 -4.57
C LEU A 125 -21.00 -0.59 -6.00
N PRO A 126 -20.58 0.13 -7.07
CA PRO A 126 -20.64 -0.43 -8.41
C PRO A 126 -19.79 -1.69 -8.59
N ILE A 127 -18.70 -1.85 -7.83
CA ILE A 127 -17.89 -3.07 -7.86
C ILE A 127 -18.58 -4.19 -7.07
N ALA A 128 -19.13 -3.87 -5.89
CA ALA A 128 -19.86 -4.82 -5.06
C ALA A 128 -21.05 -5.44 -5.80
N ASP A 129 -21.84 -4.63 -6.51
CA ASP A 129 -23.00 -5.09 -7.29
C ASP A 129 -22.61 -6.04 -8.42
N GLN A 130 -21.45 -5.81 -9.06
CA GLN A 130 -20.96 -6.68 -10.14
C GLN A 130 -20.39 -7.99 -9.64
N LEU A 131 -19.76 -7.96 -8.45
CA LEU A 131 -19.34 -9.19 -7.79
C LEU A 131 -20.54 -10.11 -7.52
N ASP A 132 -21.72 -9.55 -7.28
CA ASP A 132 -22.97 -10.31 -7.13
C ASP A 132 -23.56 -10.81 -8.45
N GLN A 133 -23.51 -9.97 -9.49
CA GLN A 133 -24.08 -10.31 -10.80
C GLN A 133 -23.19 -11.25 -11.61
N GLY A 134 -21.90 -11.38 -11.26
CA GLY A 134 -20.93 -12.19 -12.00
C GLY A 134 -20.60 -11.64 -13.39
N THR A 135 -20.87 -10.35 -13.60
CA THR A 135 -20.69 -9.63 -14.86
C THR A 135 -19.35 -8.90 -14.92
N ASP A 136 -18.89 -8.60 -16.14
CA ASP A 136 -17.58 -7.98 -16.38
C ASP A 136 -17.57 -6.49 -15.97
N LEU A 137 -16.44 -6.00 -15.48
CA LEU A 137 -16.23 -4.63 -14.99
C LEU A 137 -16.02 -3.60 -16.11
N GLN A 138 -16.16 -4.00 -17.38
CA GLN A 138 -15.88 -3.16 -18.55
C GLN A 138 -16.70 -1.86 -18.57
N TYR A 139 -17.95 -1.88 -18.09
CA TYR A 139 -18.80 -0.69 -18.08
C TYR A 139 -18.33 0.38 -17.08
N LEU A 140 -17.46 0.02 -16.11
CA LEU A 140 -16.80 0.99 -15.22
C LEU A 140 -15.63 1.70 -15.91
N ALA A 141 -15.12 1.16 -17.02
CA ALA A 141 -14.04 1.74 -17.79
C ALA A 141 -14.57 2.77 -18.79
N GLU A 142 -14.96 3.95 -18.28
CA GLU A 142 -15.48 5.05 -19.08
C GLU A 142 -14.67 6.35 -18.92
N ILE A 143 -14.79 7.24 -19.91
CA ILE A 143 -14.31 8.64 -19.82
C ILE A 143 -15.54 9.51 -19.57
N ARG A 144 -15.54 10.29 -18.49
CA ARG A 144 -16.66 11.16 -18.15
C ARG A 144 -16.24 12.43 -17.43
N GLU A 145 -17.13 13.42 -17.42
CA GLU A 145 -16.96 14.64 -16.64
C GLU A 145 -17.35 14.38 -15.18
N VAL A 146 -16.43 14.69 -14.26
CA VAL A 146 -16.62 14.55 -12.81
C VAL A 146 -16.15 15.80 -12.10
N LYS A 147 -16.75 16.08 -10.94
CA LYS A 147 -16.21 17.08 -10.00
C LYS A 147 -15.41 16.35 -8.94
N THR A 148 -14.16 16.73 -8.73
CA THR A 148 -13.28 16.10 -7.75
C THR A 148 -12.94 17.08 -6.64
N MET A 149 -13.07 16.63 -5.40
CA MET A 149 -12.61 17.35 -4.21
C MET A 149 -11.44 16.60 -3.59
N PHE A 150 -10.37 17.34 -3.32
CA PHE A 150 -9.25 16.89 -2.48
C PHE A 150 -9.38 17.59 -1.13
N MET A 151 -9.50 16.80 -0.07
CA MET A 151 -9.54 17.31 1.30
C MET A 151 -8.33 16.77 2.05
N LYS A 152 -7.50 17.69 2.56
CA LYS A 152 -6.32 17.36 3.36
C LYS A 152 -6.63 17.54 4.84
N TRP A 153 -6.22 16.58 5.67
CA TRP A 153 -6.32 16.64 7.13
C TRP A 153 -4.93 16.86 7.72
N ASP A 154 -4.55 18.14 7.83
CA ASP A 154 -3.21 18.59 8.22
C ASP A 154 -2.76 18.12 9.61
N SER A 155 -3.70 17.73 10.49
CA SER A 155 -3.39 17.23 11.84
C SER A 155 -2.76 15.84 11.87
N TYR A 156 -2.75 15.12 10.73
CA TYR A 156 -2.22 13.77 10.58
C TYR A 156 -1.08 13.77 9.55
N ASP A 157 0.11 14.13 10.00
CA ASP A 157 1.36 14.08 9.24
C ASP A 157 2.41 13.18 9.94
N SER A 158 3.52 12.88 9.25
CA SER A 158 4.63 12.07 9.79
C SER A 158 5.21 12.60 11.10
N ASN A 159 5.22 13.92 11.22
CA ASN A 159 5.97 14.65 12.24
C ASN A 159 5.08 15.08 13.41
N GLY A 160 3.76 14.92 13.29
CA GLY A 160 2.78 15.49 14.19
C GLY A 160 2.40 14.62 15.37
N LYS A 161 1.43 15.17 16.10
CA LYS A 161 0.92 14.73 17.39
C LYS A 161 0.00 13.52 17.29
N HIS A 162 -0.65 13.32 16.14
CA HIS A 162 -1.68 12.29 15.92
C HIS A 162 -1.15 11.15 15.05
N ARG A 163 -0.73 10.07 15.71
CA ARG A 163 -0.21 8.86 15.06
C ARG A 163 -1.19 7.69 15.13
N ASP A 164 -2.18 7.77 16.01
CA ASP A 164 -3.21 6.77 16.14
C ASP A 164 -4.27 7.00 15.06
N LEU A 165 -4.37 6.05 14.12
CA LEU A 165 -5.34 6.10 13.05
C LEU A 165 -6.79 6.00 13.57
N LEU A 166 -7.01 5.42 14.77
CA LEU A 166 -8.35 5.27 15.32
C LEU A 166 -8.98 6.62 15.72
N GLU A 167 -8.18 7.64 15.98
CA GLU A 167 -8.66 8.99 16.24
C GLU A 167 -9.38 9.59 15.01
N LEU A 168 -9.10 9.09 13.80
CA LEU A 168 -9.77 9.49 12.56
C LEU A 168 -11.19 8.95 12.44
N GLN A 169 -11.53 7.89 13.17
CA GLN A 169 -12.77 7.13 12.98
C GLN A 169 -14.01 8.01 13.02
N GLY A 170 -14.10 8.90 14.02
CA GLY A 170 -15.25 9.79 14.17
C GLY A 170 -15.41 10.76 13.01
N CYS A 171 -14.33 11.45 12.63
CA CYS A 171 -14.33 12.41 11.52
C CYS A 171 -14.58 11.72 10.18
N PHE A 172 -13.98 10.55 9.97
CA PHE A 172 -14.11 9.80 8.72
C PHE A 172 -15.52 9.22 8.54
N TYR A 173 -16.14 8.67 9.60
CA TYR A 173 -17.54 8.26 9.56
C TYR A 173 -18.47 9.43 9.16
N GLN A 174 -18.23 10.63 9.72
CA GLN A 174 -19.00 11.82 9.35
C GLN A 174 -18.77 12.23 7.90
N ALA A 175 -17.52 12.17 7.42
CA ALA A 175 -17.21 12.43 6.02
C ALA A 175 -17.95 11.46 5.09
N GLN A 176 -17.90 10.14 5.36
CA GLN A 176 -18.66 9.14 4.58
C GLN A 176 -20.15 9.48 4.51
N ARG A 177 -20.77 9.80 5.65
CA ARG A 177 -22.18 10.18 5.72
C ARG A 177 -22.51 11.42 4.89
N ILE A 178 -21.68 12.47 4.99
CA ILE A 178 -21.87 13.72 4.23
C ILE A 178 -21.73 13.45 2.73
N LEU A 179 -20.69 12.71 2.34
CA LEU A 179 -20.44 12.36 0.95
C LEU A 179 -21.61 11.58 0.37
N HIS A 180 -22.04 10.51 1.05
CA HIS A 180 -23.20 9.73 0.65
C HIS A 180 -24.46 10.58 0.47
N ASN A 181 -24.81 11.40 1.46
CA ASN A 181 -26.00 12.25 1.41
C ASN A 181 -25.94 13.33 0.33
N SER A 182 -24.74 13.66 -0.16
CA SER A 182 -24.52 14.62 -1.25
C SER A 182 -24.44 13.97 -2.63
N GLY A 183 -24.60 12.65 -2.74
CA GLY A 183 -24.38 11.90 -3.98
C GLY A 183 -22.91 11.87 -4.40
N ALA A 184 -21.99 12.03 -3.45
CA ALA A 184 -20.56 11.91 -3.71
C ALA A 184 -20.09 10.47 -3.54
N TYR A 185 -19.13 10.10 -4.34
CA TYR A 185 -18.39 8.86 -4.26
C TYR A 185 -17.05 9.08 -3.56
N LEU A 186 -16.77 8.30 -2.50
CA LEU A 186 -15.45 8.27 -1.89
C LEU A 186 -14.53 7.41 -2.76
N ARG A 187 -13.58 8.05 -3.46
CA ARG A 187 -12.64 7.35 -4.34
C ARG A 187 -11.48 6.75 -3.57
N GLN A 188 -10.95 7.50 -2.60
CA GLN A 188 -9.76 7.09 -1.87
C GLN A 188 -9.64 7.88 -0.57
N PHE A 189 -9.20 7.20 0.48
CA PHE A 189 -8.80 7.81 1.73
C PHE A 189 -7.47 7.19 2.18
N LEU A 190 -6.41 7.99 2.24
CA LEU A 190 -5.04 7.50 2.40
C LEU A 190 -4.20 8.41 3.30
N VAL A 191 -3.09 7.86 3.82
CA VAL A 191 -2.01 8.64 4.44
C VAL A 191 -0.79 8.54 3.55
N ASP A 192 -0.27 9.70 3.14
CA ASP A 192 0.95 9.82 2.33
C ASP A 192 2.01 10.67 3.05
N ASP A 193 3.12 10.94 2.38
CA ASP A 193 4.18 11.84 2.81
C ASP A 193 3.72 13.27 3.09
N LYS A 194 2.64 13.70 2.43
CA LYS A 194 2.00 15.00 2.60
C LYS A 194 0.93 15.01 3.70
N GLY A 195 0.64 13.87 4.32
CA GLY A 195 -0.38 13.71 5.35
C GLY A 195 -1.60 12.93 4.89
N CYS A 196 -2.70 13.06 5.62
CA CYS A 196 -3.94 12.33 5.37
C CYS A 196 -4.82 13.05 4.34
N VAL A 197 -5.22 12.35 3.28
CA VAL A 197 -5.96 12.90 2.14
C VAL A 197 -7.20 12.06 1.85
N LEU A 198 -8.34 12.76 1.71
CA LEU A 198 -9.61 12.23 1.22
C LEU A 198 -9.86 12.75 -0.19
N ILE A 199 -10.21 11.85 -1.10
CA ILE A 199 -10.56 12.15 -2.49
C ILE A 199 -12.01 11.74 -2.73
N ALA A 200 -12.86 12.71 -3.03
CA ALA A 200 -14.27 12.51 -3.34
C ALA A 200 -14.60 12.98 -4.76
N CYS A 201 -15.53 12.29 -5.41
CA CYS A 201 -15.96 12.57 -6.78
C CYS A 201 -17.49 12.67 -6.87
N TRP A 202 -18.02 13.61 -7.63
CA TRP A 202 -19.43 13.67 -8.03
C TRP A 202 -19.57 13.39 -9.52
N GLY A 203 -20.69 12.76 -9.88
CA GLY A 203 -20.95 12.31 -11.26
C GLY A 203 -20.35 10.94 -11.58
N MET A 204 -20.09 10.10 -10.57
CA MET A 204 -19.68 8.71 -10.75
C MET A 204 -20.90 7.80 -10.94
N PRO A 205 -20.75 6.59 -11.53
CA PRO A 205 -21.81 5.58 -11.49
C PRO A 205 -22.14 5.26 -10.03
N HIS A 206 -23.43 5.30 -9.70
CA HIS A 206 -23.97 4.88 -8.41
C HIS A 206 -24.62 3.51 -8.55
#